data_AF-A0A0J9EWT8-F1
#
_entry.id   AF-A0A0J9EWT8-F1
#
_cell.length_a   1.000
_cell.length_b   1.000
_cell.length_c   1.000
_cell.angle_alpha   90.00
_cell.angle_beta   90.00
_cell.angle_gamma   90.00
#
_symmetry.space_group_name_H-M   'P 1'
#
loop_
_entity.id
_entity.type
_entity.pdbx_description
1 polymer ?
#
loop_
_entity_poly.entity_id
_entity_poly.type
_entity_poly.pdbx_seq_one_letter_code
_entity_poly.pdbx_strand_id
1 'polypeptide(L)'
;PPTQPEPPTQPEPPTQPEPPTQPEPPTQPEPPTQPEPPTQPEPPTEPSENLPPEANNQTETIINDGTPSVIPRLTATDPDGSINFYSITDLPPNGTLLINGEEATSDQVERLTPSQAGQLTFEPDSNFTGDVSFTFTATDNEGAVSNIATVRLIVEEDDSIPRGEVIDDGGCDCPPLPEFGAVPLPERIGLIPSAFNAFGSIDGTDESDILPGSLGSDLVFAFAGDDRIEGFEGNDIVYGGVGDDLKFGDEGNDSLLGGDGNDTLIGSNGTQDLAASANFENDDFLYGHANNDLIQGGPGADMMYSGKQDDFSYGGKNDDMVWGDLGTDTLYGDEGNDTLVGDTADENEVEPQRGLPGMIDFIWGGAGDDLINGGRSNDTLSGGVGNDTVRGGKEDDLVYGEVGDDLMYGDLGNDQLCGNEGNDTIYGDINDNETFSTVPGRDTICGGSGSDLLFGNEDNDRLCGGTESDTLYGGLGEDTLAGELGDDWLFGDEGNDLISGGSGSDRFILFSDSGTDTIQDFQLGTDFIALGGGLSFDDLTLSQSGTTTVISLDSQQLAILNDIQVTALTESSFIAFVG
;
A
#
# COMPACT_ATOMS: atom_id res chain seq x y z
N PRO A 1 10.40 42.36 -5.04
CA PRO A 1 9.00 42.80 -5.21
C PRO A 1 8.42 42.28 -6.54
N PRO A 2 7.13 41.91 -6.65
CA PRO A 2 6.05 41.83 -5.64
C PRO A 2 5.49 40.38 -5.47
N THR A 3 5.16 39.87 -4.28
CA THR A 3 3.87 39.92 -3.53
C THR A 3 2.58 39.94 -4.36
N GLN A 4 1.79 38.85 -4.26
CA GLN A 4 0.33 38.86 -4.39
C GLN A 4 -0.32 37.85 -3.42
N PRO A 5 -1.60 38.05 -3.06
CA PRO A 5 -2.05 38.07 -1.65
C PRO A 5 -2.93 36.88 -1.23
N GLU A 6 -2.93 36.61 0.08
CA GLU A 6 -3.90 35.75 0.76
C GLU A 6 -5.34 36.35 0.73
N PRO A 7 -6.37 35.49 0.68
CA PRO A 7 -7.78 35.90 0.76
C PRO A 7 -8.22 36.25 2.20
N PRO A 8 -9.23 37.14 2.36
CA PRO A 8 -9.60 37.71 3.65
C PRO A 8 -10.37 36.75 4.56
N THR A 9 -9.99 36.76 5.84
CA THR A 9 -10.72 36.17 6.96
C THR A 9 -12.08 36.85 7.17
N GLN A 10 -13.13 36.05 7.32
CA GLN A 10 -14.45 36.51 7.75
C GLN A 10 -14.48 36.72 9.27
N PRO A 11 -15.16 37.78 9.77
CA PRO A 11 -15.31 38.03 11.20
C PRO A 11 -16.41 37.17 11.84
N GLU A 12 -16.10 36.66 13.04
CA GLU A 12 -17.02 35.93 13.92
C GLU A 12 -18.25 36.78 14.34
N PRO A 13 -19.44 36.16 14.46
CA PRO A 13 -20.65 36.82 14.95
C PRO A 13 -20.68 36.97 16.49
N PRO A 14 -21.29 38.04 17.03
CA PRO A 14 -21.30 38.34 18.46
C PRO A 14 -22.25 37.45 19.29
N THR A 15 -21.76 37.08 20.48
CA THR A 15 -22.47 36.37 21.56
C THR A 15 -23.74 37.10 22.04
N GLN A 16 -24.86 36.38 22.13
CA GLN A 16 -26.10 36.84 22.78
C GLN A 16 -26.06 36.66 24.31
N PRO A 17 -26.63 37.60 25.09
CA PRO A 17 -26.70 37.49 26.56
C PRO A 17 -27.91 36.69 27.07
N GLU A 18 -27.70 35.99 28.18
CA GLU A 18 -28.69 35.18 28.93
C GLU A 18 -29.88 36.01 29.48
N PRO A 19 -31.11 35.43 29.52
CA PRO A 19 -32.27 36.07 30.13
C PRO A 19 -32.34 35.87 31.67
N PRO A 20 -32.83 36.86 32.43
CA PRO A 20 -32.84 36.84 33.90
C PRO A 20 -33.96 35.97 34.51
N THR A 21 -33.61 35.33 35.62
CA THR A 21 -34.46 34.54 36.53
C THR A 21 -35.63 35.35 37.12
N GLN A 22 -36.87 34.84 37.02
CA GLN A 22 -38.04 35.36 37.73
C GLN A 22 -38.14 34.80 39.17
N PRO A 23 -38.55 35.62 40.16
CA PRO A 23 -38.73 35.18 41.54
C PRO A 23 -40.09 34.50 41.80
N GLU A 24 -40.07 33.50 42.69
CA GLU A 24 -41.22 32.74 43.18
C GLU A 24 -42.28 33.62 43.91
N PRO A 25 -43.58 33.36 43.74
CA PRO A 25 -44.64 34.02 44.49
C PRO A 25 -44.84 33.39 45.89
N PRO A 26 -45.19 34.19 46.92
CA PRO A 26 -45.30 33.72 48.30
C PRO A 26 -46.56 32.88 48.56
N THR A 27 -46.40 31.84 49.38
CA THR A 27 -47.42 30.96 49.95
C THR A 27 -48.50 31.72 50.74
N GLN A 28 -49.78 31.55 50.36
CA GLN A 28 -50.95 31.94 51.17
C GLN A 28 -51.36 30.79 52.11
N PRO A 29 -51.80 31.09 53.35
CA PRO A 29 -52.26 30.08 54.30
C PRO A 29 -53.67 29.56 54.01
N GLU A 30 -53.88 28.26 54.29
CA GLU A 30 -55.12 27.49 54.13
C GLU A 30 -56.32 28.06 54.91
N PRO A 31 -57.54 28.03 54.34
CA PRO A 31 -58.78 28.22 55.07
C PRO A 31 -59.28 26.91 55.74
N PRO A 32 -60.00 26.98 56.88
CA PRO A 32 -60.35 25.80 57.67
C PRO A 32 -61.44 24.91 57.02
N THR A 33 -61.26 23.62 57.25
CA THR A 33 -62.09 22.45 56.88
C THR A 33 -63.59 22.58 57.22
N GLN A 34 -64.45 22.25 56.25
CA GLN A 34 -65.86 21.86 56.47
C GLN A 34 -65.95 20.33 56.65
N PRO A 35 -66.82 19.81 57.53
CA PRO A 35 -66.96 18.36 57.75
C PRO A 35 -67.83 17.69 56.68
N GLU A 36 -67.37 16.54 56.17
CA GLU A 36 -68.12 15.62 55.30
C GLU A 36 -69.25 14.89 56.06
N PRO A 37 -70.37 14.54 55.40
CA PRO A 37 -71.41 13.70 55.97
C PRO A 37 -71.01 12.21 55.95
N PRO A 38 -71.53 11.37 56.88
CA PRO A 38 -71.04 10.01 57.08
C PRO A 38 -71.41 9.06 55.93
N THR A 39 -70.42 8.29 55.48
CA THR A 39 -70.54 7.17 54.54
C THR A 39 -71.22 5.96 55.20
N GLN A 40 -72.12 5.32 54.45
CA GLN A 40 -72.77 4.06 54.83
C GLN A 40 -71.84 2.89 54.44
N PRO A 41 -71.75 1.77 55.20
CA PRO A 41 -70.85 0.66 54.86
C PRO A 41 -71.37 -0.15 53.67
N GLU A 42 -70.51 -0.42 52.68
CA GLU A 42 -70.75 -1.38 51.61
C GLU A 42 -70.58 -2.84 52.11
N PRO A 43 -71.31 -3.81 51.53
CA PRO A 43 -71.22 -5.24 51.90
C PRO A 43 -69.88 -5.87 51.44
N PRO A 44 -69.45 -6.98 52.05
CA PRO A 44 -68.13 -7.57 51.77
C PRO A 44 -68.04 -8.09 50.34
N THR A 45 -66.99 -7.68 49.63
CA THR A 45 -66.61 -8.13 48.29
C THR A 45 -66.14 -9.59 48.34
N GLU A 46 -66.55 -10.39 47.35
CA GLU A 46 -65.94 -11.70 47.05
C GLU A 46 -64.42 -11.53 46.82
N PRO A 47 -63.57 -12.53 47.11
CA PRO A 47 -62.15 -12.43 46.80
C PRO A 47 -61.99 -12.19 45.29
N SER A 48 -61.23 -11.17 44.92
CA SER A 48 -60.88 -10.88 43.53
C SER A 48 -60.24 -12.12 42.90
N GLU A 49 -60.67 -12.48 41.69
CA GLU A 49 -59.98 -13.50 40.90
C GLU A 49 -58.58 -12.97 40.55
N ASN A 50 -57.53 -13.74 40.87
CA ASN A 50 -56.14 -13.40 40.55
C ASN A 50 -55.94 -13.23 39.04
N LEU A 51 -55.54 -12.04 38.60
CA LEU A 51 -55.29 -11.75 37.19
C LEU A 51 -53.82 -12.02 36.85
N PRO A 52 -53.54 -12.73 35.73
CA PRO A 52 -52.16 -13.01 35.36
C PRO A 52 -51.42 -11.71 35.01
N PRO A 53 -50.11 -11.64 35.31
CA PRO A 53 -49.28 -10.51 34.91
C PRO A 53 -49.10 -10.43 33.38
N GLU A 54 -48.74 -9.26 32.86
CA GLU A 54 -48.42 -9.03 31.45
C GLU A 54 -46.93 -8.73 31.28
N ALA A 55 -46.20 -9.64 30.63
CA ALA A 55 -44.76 -9.51 30.37
C ALA A 55 -44.49 -8.79 29.04
N ASN A 56 -43.48 -7.93 29.00
CA ASN A 56 -43.21 -7.04 27.86
C ASN A 56 -42.00 -7.49 27.05
N ASN A 57 -42.10 -7.41 25.72
CA ASN A 57 -40.97 -7.59 24.83
C ASN A 57 -39.96 -6.45 24.97
N GLN A 58 -38.68 -6.76 24.78
CA GLN A 58 -37.58 -5.82 24.91
C GLN A 58 -36.58 -5.99 23.78
N THR A 59 -35.93 -4.89 23.40
CA THR A 59 -34.87 -4.89 22.41
C THR A 59 -33.78 -3.94 22.86
N GLU A 60 -32.53 -4.37 22.79
CA GLU A 60 -31.35 -3.59 23.11
C GLU A 60 -30.28 -3.82 22.05
N THR A 61 -29.46 -2.81 21.82
CA THR A 61 -28.21 -2.96 21.08
C THR A 61 -27.08 -3.03 22.09
N ILE A 62 -26.23 -4.03 21.96
CA ILE A 62 -25.01 -4.20 22.77
C ILE A 62 -23.81 -4.34 21.84
N ILE A 63 -22.63 -3.97 22.34
CA ILE A 63 -21.38 -4.07 21.58
C ILE A 63 -20.67 -5.38 21.98
N ASN A 64 -20.18 -6.14 21.01
CA ASN A 64 -19.29 -7.27 21.28
C ASN A 64 -17.86 -6.76 21.51
N ASP A 65 -17.67 -6.20 22.70
CA ASP A 65 -16.38 -5.80 23.24
C ASP A 65 -15.78 -6.92 24.09
N GLY A 66 -16.18 -8.19 23.88
CA GLY A 66 -15.78 -9.36 24.66
C GLY A 66 -15.93 -9.25 26.18
N THR A 67 -16.79 -8.34 26.68
CA THR A 67 -17.15 -8.26 28.09
C THR A 67 -18.66 -8.41 28.32
N PRO A 68 -19.11 -8.80 29.53
CA PRO A 68 -20.52 -8.86 29.85
C PRO A 68 -21.23 -7.50 29.74
N SER A 69 -22.12 -7.39 28.76
CA SER A 69 -23.00 -6.23 28.59
C SER A 69 -24.25 -6.32 29.46
N VAL A 70 -24.66 -5.18 30.05
CA VAL A 70 -25.93 -5.11 30.79
C VAL A 70 -27.09 -5.22 29.81
N ILE A 71 -27.99 -6.17 30.04
CA ILE A 71 -29.18 -6.34 29.20
C ILE A 71 -30.41 -5.66 29.82
N PRO A 72 -31.47 -5.42 29.03
CA PRO A 72 -32.73 -4.90 29.54
C PRO A 72 -33.25 -5.72 30.71
N ARG A 73 -33.69 -5.02 31.76
CA ARG A 73 -34.34 -5.67 32.91
C ARG A 73 -35.65 -6.28 32.47
N LEU A 74 -35.87 -7.56 32.77
CA LEU A 74 -37.16 -8.20 32.51
C LEU A 74 -38.30 -7.42 33.17
N THR A 75 -39.32 -7.02 32.40
CA THR A 75 -40.47 -6.26 32.91
C THR A 75 -41.79 -6.98 32.70
N ALA A 76 -42.59 -7.04 33.76
CA ALA A 76 -44.00 -7.41 33.71
C ALA A 76 -44.82 -6.51 34.64
N THR A 77 -46.09 -6.29 34.29
CA THR A 77 -47.06 -5.53 35.11
C THR A 77 -48.14 -6.48 35.61
N ASP A 78 -48.43 -6.42 36.89
CA ASP A 78 -49.47 -7.20 37.54
C ASP A 78 -50.65 -6.27 37.92
N PRO A 79 -51.86 -6.47 37.39
CA PRO A 79 -53.02 -5.61 37.67
C PRO A 79 -53.52 -5.66 39.12
N ASP A 80 -53.30 -6.77 39.84
CA ASP A 80 -53.88 -7.01 41.16
C ASP A 80 -52.87 -7.52 42.20
N GLY A 81 -51.62 -7.74 41.83
CA GLY A 81 -50.56 -8.19 42.72
C GLY A 81 -49.18 -7.59 42.46
N SER A 82 -48.16 -8.39 42.76
CA SER A 82 -46.77 -8.09 42.43
C SER A 82 -46.04 -9.33 41.91
N ILE A 83 -45.04 -9.12 41.08
CA ILE A 83 -44.25 -10.19 40.48
C ILE A 83 -43.41 -10.91 41.54
N ASN A 84 -43.58 -12.23 41.65
CA ASN A 84 -42.85 -13.09 42.57
C ASN A 84 -41.51 -13.56 41.97
N PHE A 85 -41.53 -14.04 40.72
CA PHE A 85 -40.32 -14.44 39.99
C PHE A 85 -40.51 -14.41 38.48
N TYR A 86 -39.40 -14.37 37.75
CA TYR A 86 -39.33 -14.55 36.30
C TYR A 86 -38.73 -15.92 35.96
N SER A 87 -39.13 -16.49 34.83
CA SER A 87 -38.59 -17.74 34.30
C SER A 87 -38.16 -17.52 32.86
N ILE A 88 -36.87 -17.69 32.57
CA ILE A 88 -36.34 -17.76 31.20
C ILE A 88 -36.53 -19.20 30.71
N THR A 89 -37.08 -19.35 29.50
CA THR A 89 -37.46 -20.67 28.96
C THR A 89 -36.26 -21.40 28.37
N ASP A 90 -35.41 -20.66 27.65
CA ASP A 90 -34.20 -21.16 27.02
C ASP A 90 -33.10 -20.10 27.19
N LEU A 91 -31.87 -20.54 27.47
CA LEU A 91 -30.72 -19.63 27.50
C LEU A 91 -30.45 -19.11 26.08
N PRO A 92 -30.02 -17.84 25.94
CA PRO A 92 -29.67 -17.28 24.64
C PRO A 92 -28.53 -18.08 23.98
N PRO A 93 -28.57 -18.34 22.66
CA PRO A 93 -27.44 -18.88 21.91
C PRO A 93 -26.39 -17.80 21.62
N ASN A 94 -25.22 -18.21 21.13
CA ASN A 94 -24.13 -17.33 20.67
C ASN A 94 -23.63 -16.35 21.73
N GLY A 95 -23.52 -16.83 22.96
CA GLY A 95 -23.04 -16.08 24.11
C GLY A 95 -23.50 -16.71 25.42
N THR A 96 -23.03 -16.10 26.51
CA THR A 96 -23.26 -16.56 27.88
C THR A 96 -24.12 -15.55 28.63
N LEU A 97 -25.22 -16.02 29.22
CA LEU A 97 -26.02 -15.21 30.15
C LEU A 97 -25.43 -15.34 31.55
N LEU A 98 -25.21 -14.22 32.26
CA LEU A 98 -24.65 -14.20 33.60
C LEU A 98 -25.63 -13.60 34.62
N ILE A 99 -25.60 -14.11 35.84
CA ILE A 99 -26.31 -13.59 37.01
C ILE A 99 -25.26 -13.17 38.02
N ASN A 100 -25.18 -11.87 38.35
CA ASN A 100 -24.16 -11.32 39.26
C ASN A 100 -22.72 -11.63 38.84
N GLY A 101 -22.45 -11.75 37.52
CA GLY A 101 -21.13 -12.04 36.97
C GLY A 101 -20.73 -13.53 36.99
N GLU A 102 -21.62 -14.44 37.36
CA GLU A 102 -21.41 -15.89 37.21
C GLU A 102 -22.33 -16.43 36.10
N GLU A 103 -21.85 -17.42 35.33
CA GLU A 103 -22.62 -18.09 34.28
C GLU A 103 -23.94 -18.66 34.83
N ALA A 104 -25.03 -18.32 34.16
CA ALA A 104 -26.37 -18.71 34.57
C ALA A 104 -26.69 -20.12 34.09
N THR A 105 -27.01 -21.02 35.03
CA THR A 105 -27.46 -22.37 34.70
C THR A 105 -28.97 -22.40 34.40
N SER A 106 -29.41 -23.40 33.62
CA SER A 106 -30.84 -23.58 33.28
C SER A 106 -31.74 -23.61 34.53
N ASP A 107 -31.32 -24.27 35.61
CA ASP A 107 -32.09 -24.35 36.85
C ASP A 107 -32.24 -22.98 37.57
N GLN A 108 -31.22 -22.11 37.46
CA GLN A 108 -31.26 -20.78 38.09
C GLN A 108 -32.18 -19.83 37.35
N VAL A 109 -32.18 -19.88 36.02
CA VAL A 109 -32.95 -18.94 35.19
C VAL A 109 -34.45 -19.25 35.15
N GLU A 110 -34.87 -20.45 35.55
CA GLU A 110 -36.29 -20.81 35.71
C GLU A 110 -36.98 -20.08 36.89
N ARG A 111 -36.21 -19.56 37.86
CA ARG A 111 -36.76 -18.91 39.07
C ARG A 111 -35.91 -17.72 39.52
N LEU A 112 -35.91 -16.66 38.71
CA LEU A 112 -35.23 -15.40 39.03
C LEU A 112 -36.12 -14.50 39.88
N THR A 113 -35.64 -14.09 41.06
CA THR A 113 -36.30 -13.00 41.79
C THR A 113 -36.26 -11.71 40.96
N PRO A 114 -37.17 -10.74 41.18
CA PRO A 114 -37.12 -9.46 40.48
C PRO A 114 -35.78 -8.73 40.61
N SER A 115 -35.04 -8.95 41.71
CA SER A 115 -33.69 -8.43 41.89
C SER A 115 -32.69 -9.11 40.95
N GLN A 116 -32.67 -10.45 40.88
CA GLN A 116 -31.76 -11.20 40.02
C GLN A 116 -32.05 -10.97 38.54
N ALA A 117 -33.33 -10.91 38.16
CA ALA A 117 -33.75 -10.58 36.80
C ALA A 117 -33.33 -9.16 36.37
N GLY A 118 -33.12 -8.25 37.33
CA GLY A 118 -32.61 -6.90 37.09
C GLY A 118 -31.09 -6.78 37.05
N GLN A 119 -30.36 -7.89 37.24
CA GLN A 119 -28.89 -7.98 37.31
C GLN A 119 -28.32 -8.93 36.24
N LEU A 120 -29.14 -9.28 35.24
CA LEU A 120 -28.67 -10.09 34.12
C LEU A 120 -27.71 -9.27 33.26
N THR A 121 -26.62 -9.92 32.88
CA THR A 121 -25.70 -9.45 31.84
C THR A 121 -25.56 -10.55 30.80
N PHE A 122 -25.16 -10.18 29.59
CA PHE A 122 -24.93 -11.10 28.49
C PHE A 122 -23.56 -10.81 27.88
N GLU A 123 -22.76 -11.84 27.74
CA GLU A 123 -21.45 -11.81 27.10
C GLU A 123 -21.57 -12.55 25.78
N PRO A 124 -21.54 -11.86 24.63
CA PRO A 124 -21.60 -12.53 23.33
C PRO A 124 -20.42 -13.49 23.13
N ASP A 125 -20.61 -14.55 22.33
CA ASP A 125 -19.48 -15.39 21.91
C ASP A 125 -18.49 -14.55 21.09
N SER A 126 -17.21 -14.94 21.13
CA SER A 126 -16.16 -14.29 20.34
C SER A 126 -16.57 -14.22 18.86
N ASN A 127 -16.41 -13.04 18.25
CA ASN A 127 -16.62 -12.77 16.83
C ASN A 127 -18.09 -12.89 16.39
N PHE A 128 -19.04 -12.96 17.33
CA PHE A 128 -20.46 -12.95 17.01
C PHE A 128 -20.97 -11.51 16.88
N THR A 129 -21.53 -11.19 15.71
CA THR A 129 -22.40 -10.03 15.48
C THR A 129 -23.75 -10.52 14.96
N GLY A 130 -24.81 -9.77 15.26
CA GLY A 130 -26.17 -10.08 14.82
C GLY A 130 -27.15 -10.29 15.97
N ASP A 131 -28.28 -10.92 15.66
CA ASP A 131 -29.40 -11.02 16.59
C ASP A 131 -29.32 -12.25 17.50
N VAL A 132 -29.38 -12.00 18.81
CA VAL A 132 -29.64 -13.03 19.83
C VAL A 132 -31.00 -12.77 20.46
N SER A 133 -31.75 -13.83 20.78
CA SER A 133 -32.98 -13.67 21.53
C SER A 133 -33.25 -14.82 22.47
N PHE A 134 -33.93 -14.52 23.57
CA PHE A 134 -34.45 -15.50 24.51
C PHE A 134 -35.84 -15.09 25.00
N THR A 135 -36.61 -16.05 25.47
CA THR A 135 -37.98 -15.81 25.94
C THR A 135 -38.12 -15.99 27.45
N PHE A 136 -39.02 -15.22 28.06
CA PHE A 136 -39.31 -15.30 29.49
C PHE A 136 -40.80 -15.19 29.79
N THR A 137 -41.17 -15.62 31.00
CA THR A 137 -42.49 -15.41 31.62
C THR A 137 -42.32 -14.82 33.02
N ALA A 138 -43.36 -14.18 33.55
CA ALA A 138 -43.44 -13.69 34.91
C ALA A 138 -44.54 -14.44 35.67
N THR A 139 -44.29 -14.76 36.94
CA THR A 139 -45.28 -15.36 37.84
C THR A 139 -45.54 -14.41 39.01
N ASP A 140 -46.80 -14.13 39.31
CA ASP A 140 -47.20 -13.25 40.41
C ASP A 140 -47.10 -13.91 41.80
N ASN A 141 -47.47 -13.15 42.84
CA ASN A 141 -47.46 -13.59 44.25
C ASN A 141 -48.60 -14.57 44.61
N GLU A 142 -49.53 -14.84 43.70
CA GLU A 142 -50.66 -15.77 43.86
C GLU A 142 -50.57 -17.00 42.91
N GLY A 143 -49.56 -17.03 42.04
CA GLY A 143 -49.18 -18.14 41.18
C GLY A 143 -49.69 -18.09 39.74
N ALA A 144 -50.29 -17.00 39.25
CA ALA A 144 -50.64 -16.91 37.82
C ALA A 144 -49.43 -16.49 36.97
N VAL A 145 -49.39 -17.01 35.74
CA VAL A 145 -48.27 -16.89 34.81
C VAL A 145 -48.65 -16.00 33.64
N SER A 146 -47.74 -15.12 33.24
CA SER A 146 -47.93 -14.18 32.14
C SER A 146 -47.99 -14.83 30.75
N ASN A 147 -48.25 -14.01 29.74
CA ASN A 147 -47.82 -14.28 28.37
C ASN A 147 -46.29 -14.49 28.28
N ILE A 148 -45.84 -15.13 27.20
CA ILE A 148 -44.41 -15.20 26.86
C ILE A 148 -43.99 -13.86 26.27
N ALA A 149 -42.87 -13.33 26.74
CA ALA A 149 -42.20 -12.15 26.21
C ALA A 149 -40.80 -12.52 25.71
N THR A 150 -40.26 -11.71 24.80
CA THR A 150 -38.95 -11.91 24.16
C THR A 150 -38.01 -10.76 24.50
N VAL A 151 -36.77 -11.08 24.85
CA VAL A 151 -35.66 -10.14 24.83
C VAL A 151 -34.87 -10.40 23.56
N ARG A 152 -34.70 -9.38 22.72
CA ARG A 152 -33.84 -9.41 21.53
C ARG A 152 -32.63 -8.50 21.75
N LEU A 153 -31.43 -9.05 21.64
CA LEU A 153 -30.17 -8.32 21.70
C LEU A 153 -29.64 -8.22 20.27
N ILE A 154 -29.42 -7.00 19.79
CA ILE A 154 -28.71 -6.72 18.54
C ILE A 154 -27.25 -6.56 18.95
N VAL A 155 -26.43 -7.54 18.64
CA VAL A 155 -24.99 -7.50 18.93
C VAL A 155 -24.30 -6.81 17.76
N GLU A 156 -23.82 -5.61 18.01
CA GLU A 156 -23.02 -4.81 17.08
C GLU A 156 -21.53 -4.98 17.38
N GLU A 157 -20.71 -4.60 16.42
CA GLU A 157 -19.27 -4.67 16.53
C GLU A 157 -18.71 -3.54 17.41
N ASP A 158 -17.58 -3.79 18.06
CA ASP A 158 -16.75 -2.74 18.66
C ASP A 158 -15.90 -2.09 17.57
N ASP A 159 -16.33 -0.93 17.08
CA ASP A 159 -15.65 -0.14 16.05
C ASP A 159 -14.27 0.41 16.50
N SER A 160 -13.89 0.26 17.78
CA SER A 160 -12.57 0.66 18.26
C SER A 160 -11.47 -0.38 18.00
N ILE A 161 -11.84 -1.56 17.48
CA ILE A 161 -10.93 -2.66 17.16
C ILE A 161 -11.07 -2.96 15.66
N PRO A 162 -10.02 -2.73 14.84
CA PRO A 162 -10.06 -3.02 13.41
C PRO A 162 -10.12 -4.55 13.19
N ARG A 163 -11.30 -5.09 12.93
CA ARG A 163 -11.54 -6.53 12.71
C ARG A 163 -11.95 -6.80 11.27
N GLY A 164 -11.41 -7.87 10.69
CA GLY A 164 -12.02 -8.60 9.58
C GLY A 164 -12.25 -7.87 8.25
N GLU A 165 -11.90 -6.60 8.10
CA GLU A 165 -11.51 -6.12 6.78
C GLU A 165 -10.22 -6.88 6.44
N VAL A 166 -10.16 -7.53 5.28
CA VAL A 166 -8.86 -7.80 4.63
C VAL A 166 -8.06 -6.53 4.83
N ILE A 167 -6.78 -6.58 5.26
CA ILE A 167 -5.93 -5.39 5.17
C ILE A 167 -6.29 -4.80 3.82
N ASP A 168 -6.95 -3.61 3.81
CA ASP A 168 -7.22 -2.92 2.56
C ASP A 168 -5.82 -2.73 2.09
N ASP A 169 -5.44 -3.57 1.14
CA ASP A 169 -4.08 -3.66 0.74
C ASP A 169 -3.76 -2.40 -0.06
N GLY A 170 -4.62 -1.37 -0.02
CA GLY A 170 -4.40 -0.03 -0.54
C GLY A 170 -4.17 -0.01 -2.03
N GLY A 171 -4.22 -1.17 -2.71
CA GLY A 171 -3.58 -1.41 -3.98
C GLY A 171 -2.07 -1.66 -3.88
N CYS A 172 -1.62 -2.73 -3.21
CA CYS A 172 -0.36 -3.40 -3.58
C CYS A 172 -0.49 -4.08 -4.96
N ASP A 173 -1.67 -4.02 -5.56
CA ASP A 173 -1.83 -4.20 -6.99
C ASP A 173 -0.87 -3.26 -7.74
N CYS A 174 0.19 -3.85 -8.26
CA CYS A 174 1.07 -3.23 -9.24
C CYS A 174 0.21 -2.63 -10.36
N PRO A 175 0.33 -1.31 -10.62
CA PRO A 175 -0.38 -0.75 -11.75
C PRO A 175 0.05 -1.49 -13.03
N PRO A 176 -0.82 -1.56 -14.04
CA PRO A 176 -0.39 -2.14 -15.30
C PRO A 176 0.75 -1.28 -15.87
N LEU A 177 1.88 -1.92 -16.15
CA LEU A 177 2.99 -1.32 -16.88
C LEU A 177 2.43 -0.58 -18.11
N PRO A 178 2.81 0.69 -18.37
CA PRO A 178 2.45 1.33 -19.62
C PRO A 178 2.95 0.49 -20.80
N GLU A 179 2.03 -0.07 -21.61
CA GLU A 179 2.43 -0.88 -22.77
C GLU A 179 3.33 -0.04 -23.70
N PHE A 180 4.60 -0.42 -23.83
CA PHE A 180 5.55 0.14 -24.79
C PHE A 180 4.98 0.13 -26.24
N GLY A 181 4.08 -0.82 -26.53
CA GLY A 181 3.41 -1.01 -27.82
C GLY A 181 2.53 0.15 -28.32
N ALA A 182 2.33 1.22 -27.53
CA ALA A 182 1.73 2.46 -28.00
C ALA A 182 2.73 3.44 -28.64
N VAL A 183 4.04 3.29 -28.38
CA VAL A 183 5.09 4.07 -29.04
C VAL A 183 5.44 3.34 -30.34
N PRO A 184 5.01 3.83 -31.52
CA PRO A 184 5.41 3.22 -32.76
C PRO A 184 6.93 3.35 -32.86
N LEU A 185 7.65 2.23 -32.73
CA LEU A 185 9.05 2.18 -33.13
C LEU A 185 9.13 2.78 -34.53
N PRO A 186 9.91 3.86 -34.74
CA PRO A 186 10.07 4.44 -36.05
C PRO A 186 10.51 3.31 -36.98
N GLU A 187 9.80 3.15 -38.11
CA GLU A 187 10.11 2.07 -39.07
C GLU A 187 11.61 2.11 -39.31
N ARG A 188 12.32 0.99 -39.03
CA ARG A 188 13.76 0.86 -39.35
C ARG A 188 13.93 1.44 -40.74
N ILE A 189 14.84 2.40 -40.87
CA ILE A 189 15.11 3.02 -42.15
C ILE A 189 15.65 1.93 -43.08
N GLY A 190 14.74 1.33 -43.86
CA GLY A 190 15.02 0.32 -44.86
C GLY A 190 15.61 0.96 -46.11
N LEU A 191 16.67 1.76 -45.94
CA LEU A 191 17.39 2.35 -47.05
C LEU A 191 18.34 1.31 -47.59
N ILE A 192 17.83 0.49 -48.50
CA ILE A 192 18.67 -0.26 -49.44
C ILE A 192 19.35 0.77 -50.36
N PRO A 193 20.69 0.93 -50.31
CA PRO A 193 21.41 1.81 -51.22
C PRO A 193 21.37 1.19 -52.63
N SER A 194 20.25 1.38 -53.31
CA SER A 194 20.03 0.86 -54.66
C SER A 194 19.78 2.03 -55.61
N ALA A 195 20.90 2.52 -56.14
CA ALA A 195 21.00 3.16 -57.44
C ALA A 195 20.18 4.44 -57.67
N PHE A 196 20.10 5.34 -56.68
CA PHE A 196 19.61 6.70 -56.91
C PHE A 196 20.76 7.64 -57.31
N ASN A 197 21.29 7.48 -58.53
CA ASN A 197 22.09 8.52 -59.16
C ASN A 197 21.16 9.69 -59.55
N ALA A 198 20.77 10.51 -58.58
CA ALA A 198 20.19 11.81 -58.81
C ALA A 198 21.27 12.87 -58.56
N PHE A 199 21.38 13.82 -59.48
CA PHE A 199 22.37 14.90 -59.46
C PHE A 199 22.39 15.63 -58.10
N GLY A 200 23.49 15.55 -57.34
CA GLY A 200 23.69 16.37 -56.15
C GLY A 200 24.37 15.71 -54.93
N SER A 201 24.73 14.42 -54.96
CA SER A 201 25.40 13.76 -53.82
C SER A 201 26.89 14.08 -53.71
N ILE A 202 27.40 14.01 -52.48
CA ILE A 202 28.82 14.03 -52.14
C ILE A 202 29.25 12.57 -51.98
N ASP A 203 30.04 12.06 -52.91
CA ASP A 203 30.45 10.65 -52.95
C ASP A 203 31.94 10.52 -52.62
N GLY A 204 32.27 9.63 -51.69
CA GLY A 204 33.63 9.19 -51.37
C GLY A 204 34.15 8.10 -52.31
N THR A 205 35.14 7.35 -51.82
CA THR A 205 35.84 6.27 -52.49
C THR A 205 35.92 5.02 -51.60
N ASP A 206 36.61 3.97 -52.04
CA ASP A 206 36.83 2.79 -51.20
C ASP A 206 38.08 2.92 -50.27
N GLU A 207 38.57 4.15 -50.08
CA GLU A 207 39.72 4.48 -49.22
C GLU A 207 39.29 5.58 -48.24
N SER A 208 39.94 5.69 -47.08
CA SER A 208 39.66 6.75 -46.10
C SER A 208 39.63 8.16 -46.70
N ASP A 209 38.47 8.79 -46.60
CA ASP A 209 38.15 10.09 -47.15
C ASP A 209 37.83 11.13 -46.07
N ILE A 210 37.89 12.41 -46.48
CA ILE A 210 37.38 13.53 -45.69
C ILE A 210 36.34 14.23 -46.57
N LEU A 211 35.07 14.13 -46.19
CA LEU A 211 33.92 14.57 -46.98
C LEU A 211 33.22 15.75 -46.30
N PRO A 212 33.54 16.99 -46.67
CA PRO A 212 32.84 18.17 -46.18
C PRO A 212 31.54 18.42 -46.96
N GLY A 213 30.44 18.58 -46.22
CA GLY A 213 29.15 19.07 -46.68
C GLY A 213 29.15 20.54 -47.07
N SER A 214 27.96 21.12 -47.18
CA SER A 214 27.71 22.48 -47.65
C SER A 214 26.93 23.31 -46.62
N LEU A 215 26.25 24.39 -47.04
CA LEU A 215 25.38 25.15 -46.13
C LEU A 215 23.90 24.89 -46.42
N GLY A 216 23.59 23.77 -47.06
CA GLY A 216 22.22 23.33 -47.26
C GLY A 216 22.19 21.82 -47.37
N SER A 217 20.98 21.25 -47.33
CA SER A 217 20.76 19.80 -47.29
C SER A 217 21.57 19.00 -48.32
N ASP A 218 22.43 18.13 -47.79
CA ASP A 218 23.34 17.28 -48.52
C ASP A 218 22.94 15.79 -48.41
N LEU A 219 23.39 15.02 -49.40
CA LEU A 219 23.30 13.57 -49.41
C LEU A 219 24.71 13.03 -49.59
N VAL A 220 25.25 12.38 -48.56
CA VAL A 220 26.65 11.94 -48.52
C VAL A 220 26.74 10.41 -48.50
N PHE A 221 27.57 9.83 -49.36
CA PHE A 221 27.91 8.40 -49.35
C PHE A 221 29.43 8.26 -49.30
N ALA A 222 29.98 7.75 -48.20
CA ALA A 222 31.44 7.62 -48.07
C ALA A 222 32.01 6.33 -48.68
N PHE A 223 31.23 5.25 -48.63
CA PHE A 223 31.49 3.92 -49.20
C PHE A 223 32.37 3.04 -48.33
N ALA A 224 33.69 3.00 -48.51
CA ALA A 224 34.53 2.09 -47.74
C ALA A 224 35.84 2.77 -47.31
N GLY A 225 36.42 2.27 -46.22
CA GLY A 225 37.55 2.92 -45.55
C GLY A 225 37.07 3.69 -44.33
N ASP A 226 38.01 4.08 -43.46
CA ASP A 226 37.68 4.83 -42.24
C ASP A 226 37.50 6.30 -42.62
N ASP A 227 36.25 6.77 -42.73
CA ASP A 227 35.90 8.07 -43.31
C ASP A 227 35.62 9.14 -42.25
N ARG A 228 35.87 10.41 -42.59
CA ARG A 228 35.41 11.57 -41.81
C ARG A 228 34.42 12.38 -42.61
N ILE A 229 33.22 12.57 -42.08
CA ILE A 229 32.13 13.29 -42.75
C ILE A 229 31.65 14.45 -41.87
N GLU A 230 31.52 15.64 -42.45
CA GLU A 230 31.02 16.86 -41.78
C GLU A 230 29.79 17.38 -42.52
N GLY A 231 28.60 17.41 -41.90
CA GLY A 231 27.34 17.89 -42.50
C GLY A 231 27.29 19.41 -42.70
N PHE A 232 27.79 20.16 -41.72
CA PHE A 232 27.64 21.62 -41.60
C PHE A 232 26.19 22.11 -41.42
N GLU A 233 25.70 23.07 -42.22
CA GLU A 233 24.32 23.57 -42.11
C GLU A 233 23.47 22.84 -43.14
N GLY A 234 22.30 22.36 -42.76
CA GLY A 234 21.49 21.62 -43.71
C GLY A 234 20.44 20.75 -43.04
N ASN A 235 19.87 19.84 -43.81
CA ASN A 235 19.17 18.70 -43.23
C ASN A 235 19.73 17.55 -44.05
N ASP A 236 20.74 16.90 -43.50
CA ASP A 236 21.65 16.06 -44.26
C ASP A 236 21.30 14.59 -44.08
N ILE A 237 21.62 13.79 -45.09
CA ILE A 237 21.53 12.33 -45.00
C ILE A 237 22.92 11.78 -45.29
N VAL A 238 23.54 11.17 -44.28
CA VAL A 238 24.92 10.70 -44.31
C VAL A 238 24.97 9.20 -44.15
N TYR A 239 25.67 8.52 -45.06
CA TYR A 239 25.98 7.09 -44.96
C TYR A 239 27.49 6.90 -44.92
N GLY A 240 27.99 6.29 -43.85
CA GLY A 240 29.40 5.92 -43.72
C GLY A 240 29.77 4.80 -44.68
N GLY A 241 29.19 3.62 -44.47
CA GLY A 241 29.37 2.49 -45.38
C GLY A 241 30.15 1.36 -44.71
N VAL A 242 31.39 1.12 -45.08
CA VAL A 242 32.23 0.05 -44.49
C VAL A 242 33.53 0.66 -43.96
N GLY A 243 33.81 0.52 -42.68
CA GLY A 243 35.00 1.10 -42.05
C GLY A 243 34.63 1.71 -40.70
N ASP A 244 35.63 2.15 -39.95
CA ASP A 244 35.39 2.84 -38.69
C ASP A 244 35.24 4.34 -38.98
N ASP A 245 34.01 4.82 -39.14
CA ASP A 245 33.72 6.17 -39.62
C ASP A 245 33.44 7.17 -38.50
N LEU A 246 33.73 8.44 -38.76
CA LEU A 246 33.43 9.55 -37.87
C LEU A 246 32.53 10.58 -38.58
N LYS A 247 31.30 10.74 -38.08
CA LYS A 247 30.20 11.49 -38.70
C LYS A 247 29.72 12.61 -37.79
N PHE A 248 29.57 13.83 -38.34
CA PHE A 248 28.98 14.98 -37.65
C PHE A 248 27.77 15.50 -38.42
N GLY A 249 26.62 15.64 -37.75
CA GLY A 249 25.43 16.32 -38.30
C GLY A 249 25.60 17.84 -38.32
N ASP A 250 26.17 18.41 -37.25
CA ASP A 250 26.37 19.85 -37.05
C ASP A 250 25.07 20.67 -36.85
N GLU A 251 24.54 21.37 -37.85
CA GLU A 251 23.35 22.23 -37.73
C GLU A 251 22.21 21.79 -38.67
N GLY A 252 21.05 21.51 -38.07
CA GLY A 252 19.78 21.26 -38.76
C GLY A 252 19.34 19.81 -38.58
N ASN A 253 18.31 19.32 -39.27
CA ASN A 253 17.78 17.98 -38.91
C ASN A 253 18.45 16.90 -39.75
N ASP A 254 19.37 16.16 -39.14
CA ASP A 254 20.25 15.24 -39.85
C ASP A 254 19.86 13.77 -39.63
N SER A 255 20.21 12.93 -40.61
CA SER A 255 20.07 11.48 -40.54
C SER A 255 21.43 10.85 -40.79
N LEU A 256 22.03 10.32 -39.73
CA LEU A 256 23.36 9.72 -39.75
C LEU A 256 23.23 8.21 -39.68
N LEU A 257 23.74 7.51 -40.69
CA LEU A 257 23.82 6.06 -40.71
C LEU A 257 25.27 5.60 -40.62
N GLY A 258 25.49 4.70 -39.67
CA GLY A 258 26.71 3.98 -39.39
C GLY A 258 27.25 3.24 -40.62
N GLY A 259 27.00 1.95 -40.64
CA GLY A 259 27.54 1.06 -41.64
C GLY A 259 28.11 -0.20 -40.99
N ASP A 260 28.90 -0.94 -41.74
CA ASP A 260 29.74 -1.99 -41.19
C ASP A 260 30.99 -1.34 -40.58
N GLY A 261 31.39 -1.74 -39.38
CA GLY A 261 32.55 -1.15 -38.69
C GLY A 261 32.12 -0.44 -37.41
N ASN A 262 33.10 -0.03 -36.59
CA ASN A 262 32.85 0.62 -35.31
C ASN A 262 32.88 2.14 -35.53
N ASP A 263 31.71 2.73 -35.61
CA ASP A 263 31.49 4.10 -36.01
C ASP A 263 31.31 5.05 -34.82
N THR A 264 31.53 6.33 -35.08
CA THR A 264 31.20 7.44 -34.18
C THR A 264 30.24 8.38 -34.89
N LEU A 265 29.00 8.43 -34.42
CA LEU A 265 27.92 9.24 -34.96
C LEU A 265 27.61 10.36 -33.97
N ILE A 266 27.81 11.59 -34.41
CA ILE A 266 27.58 12.77 -33.61
C ILE A 266 26.49 13.58 -34.30
N GLY A 267 25.32 13.65 -33.66
CA GLY A 267 24.16 14.42 -34.09
C GLY A 267 24.41 15.93 -34.15
N SER A 268 23.33 16.69 -34.13
CA SER A 268 23.31 18.11 -34.48
C SER A 268 22.68 18.94 -33.35
N ASN A 269 22.51 20.25 -33.58
CA ASN A 269 21.68 21.09 -32.71
C ASN A 269 20.32 21.46 -33.35
N GLY A 270 19.90 20.71 -34.38
CA GLY A 270 18.63 20.86 -35.10
C GLY A 270 17.41 20.51 -34.26
N THR A 271 16.21 20.53 -34.84
CA THR A 271 14.97 20.31 -34.05
C THR A 271 14.64 18.86 -33.77
N GLN A 272 15.22 17.91 -34.54
CA GLN A 272 15.11 16.45 -34.39
C GLN A 272 16.23 15.78 -35.22
N ASP A 273 17.03 14.91 -34.61
CA ASP A 273 17.98 14.08 -35.34
C ASP A 273 17.66 12.58 -35.28
N LEU A 274 18.18 11.87 -36.27
CA LEU A 274 18.25 10.42 -36.28
C LEU A 274 19.71 9.99 -36.39
N ALA A 275 20.23 9.39 -35.32
CA ALA A 275 21.50 8.67 -35.33
C ALA A 275 21.23 7.17 -35.25
N ALA A 276 21.69 6.40 -36.23
CA ALA A 276 21.47 4.96 -36.23
C ALA A 276 22.70 4.21 -36.73
N SER A 277 23.09 3.14 -36.05
CA SER A 277 24.03 2.19 -36.65
C SER A 277 23.34 1.19 -37.58
N ALA A 278 24.14 0.50 -38.39
CA ALA A 278 23.66 -0.53 -39.30
C ALA A 278 23.45 -1.88 -38.58
N ASN A 279 22.92 -2.86 -39.32
CA ASN A 279 22.44 -4.13 -38.78
C ASN A 279 23.57 -5.17 -38.53
N PHE A 280 24.71 -4.76 -37.99
CA PHE A 280 25.89 -5.62 -37.79
C PHE A 280 26.33 -5.62 -36.32
N GLU A 281 27.07 -6.65 -35.92
CA GLU A 281 27.51 -6.89 -34.52
C GLU A 281 28.75 -6.04 -34.18
N ASN A 282 28.73 -4.75 -34.52
CA ASN A 282 29.83 -3.82 -34.37
C ASN A 282 29.54 -2.81 -33.26
N ASP A 283 30.53 -2.49 -32.44
CA ASP A 283 30.36 -1.61 -31.29
C ASP A 283 30.51 -0.13 -31.71
N ASP A 284 29.44 0.64 -31.58
CA ASP A 284 29.33 2.01 -32.06
C ASP A 284 29.23 3.05 -30.92
N PHE A 285 29.57 4.30 -31.23
CA PHE A 285 29.38 5.44 -30.35
C PHE A 285 28.40 6.44 -30.96
N LEU A 286 27.28 6.70 -30.29
CA LEU A 286 26.24 7.60 -30.76
C LEU A 286 26.02 8.73 -29.75
N TYR A 287 25.90 9.97 -30.25
CA TYR A 287 25.71 11.15 -29.42
C TYR A 287 24.68 12.08 -30.06
N GLY A 288 23.50 12.26 -29.46
CA GLY A 288 22.40 13.08 -30.00
C GLY A 288 22.69 14.58 -29.97
N HIS A 289 23.38 15.05 -28.92
CA HIS A 289 23.62 16.45 -28.57
C HIS A 289 22.48 17.15 -27.83
N ALA A 290 21.63 17.86 -28.55
CA ALA A 290 20.61 18.69 -27.97
C ALA A 290 19.39 18.60 -28.88
N ASN A 291 18.20 18.75 -28.30
CA ASN A 291 16.90 18.58 -28.94
C ASN A 291 16.46 17.12 -28.97
N ASN A 292 15.17 16.92 -29.29
CA ASN A 292 14.53 15.61 -29.22
C ASN A 292 15.08 14.69 -30.32
N ASP A 293 15.91 13.74 -29.91
CA ASP A 293 16.65 12.86 -30.79
C ASP A 293 16.07 11.44 -30.83
N LEU A 294 16.33 10.75 -31.94
CA LEU A 294 16.05 9.33 -32.12
C LEU A 294 17.37 8.60 -32.35
N ILE A 295 17.74 7.74 -31.41
CA ILE A 295 19.01 7.01 -31.43
C ILE A 295 18.75 5.50 -31.49
N GLN A 296 19.49 4.80 -32.37
CA GLN A 296 19.42 3.34 -32.51
C GLN A 296 20.83 2.75 -32.55
N GLY A 297 21.20 1.98 -31.53
CA GLY A 297 22.48 1.27 -31.41
C GLY A 297 22.61 0.23 -32.50
N GLY A 298 21.75 -0.78 -32.51
CA GLY A 298 21.81 -1.86 -33.48
C GLY A 298 22.15 -3.18 -32.80
N PRO A 299 22.81 -4.11 -33.50
CA PRO A 299 23.24 -5.37 -32.87
C PRO A 299 24.58 -5.31 -32.13
N GLY A 300 25.23 -4.16 -31.99
CA GLY A 300 26.55 -4.02 -31.36
C GLY A 300 26.49 -3.95 -29.84
N ALA A 301 27.63 -3.93 -29.16
CA ALA A 301 27.67 -3.43 -27.78
C ALA A 301 27.92 -1.90 -27.83
N ASP A 302 26.85 -1.13 -27.88
CA ASP A 302 26.86 0.27 -28.28
C ASP A 302 26.89 1.23 -27.08
N MET A 303 27.47 2.41 -27.30
CA MET A 303 27.52 3.49 -26.32
C MET A 303 26.74 4.70 -26.84
N MET A 304 25.67 5.06 -26.13
CA MET A 304 24.72 6.07 -26.59
C MET A 304 24.48 7.15 -25.54
N TYR A 305 24.62 8.41 -25.94
CA TYR A 305 24.25 9.57 -25.13
C TYR A 305 23.18 10.37 -25.87
N SER A 306 21.98 10.45 -25.29
CA SER A 306 20.83 11.08 -25.92
C SER A 306 20.99 12.61 -25.90
N GLY A 307 21.18 13.18 -24.71
CA GLY A 307 21.75 14.51 -24.55
C GLY A 307 20.83 15.48 -23.83
N LYS A 308 19.99 16.24 -24.54
CA LYS A 308 19.09 17.19 -23.88
C LYS A 308 17.77 17.24 -24.61
N GLN A 309 16.71 17.52 -23.85
CA GLN A 309 15.31 17.49 -24.27
C GLN A 309 14.81 16.05 -24.32
N ASP A 310 13.63 15.82 -24.92
CA ASP A 310 12.94 14.54 -24.75
C ASP A 310 13.35 13.58 -25.88
N ASP A 311 14.20 12.62 -25.56
CA ASP A 311 14.86 11.74 -26.52
C ASP A 311 14.26 10.32 -26.52
N PHE A 312 14.50 9.59 -27.61
CA PHE A 312 14.20 8.17 -27.71
C PHE A 312 15.45 7.40 -28.12
N SER A 313 15.90 6.48 -27.27
CA SER A 313 17.09 5.67 -27.49
C SER A 313 16.77 4.18 -27.40
N TYR A 314 17.26 3.41 -28.37
CA TYR A 314 17.06 1.97 -28.48
C TYR A 314 18.41 1.28 -28.68
N GLY A 315 18.83 0.45 -27.71
CA GLY A 315 20.08 -0.31 -27.71
C GLY A 315 20.08 -1.33 -28.83
N GLY A 316 19.36 -2.43 -28.65
CA GLY A 316 19.11 -3.43 -29.66
C GLY A 316 19.57 -4.81 -29.24
N LYS A 317 20.77 -5.25 -29.62
CA LYS A 317 21.27 -6.58 -29.21
C LYS A 317 22.64 -6.43 -28.59
N ASN A 318 22.97 -7.32 -27.66
CA ASN A 318 24.20 -7.31 -26.88
C ASN A 318 24.18 -6.18 -25.84
N ASP A 319 25.22 -6.14 -25.01
CA ASP A 319 25.27 -5.32 -23.81
C ASP A 319 25.52 -3.84 -24.17
N ASP A 320 24.46 -3.04 -24.16
CA ASP A 320 24.45 -1.63 -24.53
C ASP A 320 24.59 -0.70 -23.31
N MET A 321 25.07 0.52 -23.56
CA MET A 321 25.17 1.56 -22.53
C MET A 321 24.49 2.83 -23.00
N VAL A 322 23.38 3.20 -22.35
CA VAL A 322 22.48 4.27 -22.79
C VAL A 322 22.27 5.30 -21.68
N TRP A 323 22.51 6.57 -22.00
CA TRP A 323 22.22 7.70 -21.12
C TRP A 323 21.17 8.62 -21.76
N GLY A 324 20.10 8.94 -21.04
CA GLY A 324 19.12 9.96 -21.41
C GLY A 324 19.72 11.37 -21.28
N ASP A 325 20.46 11.61 -20.20
CA ASP A 325 20.91 12.93 -19.77
C ASP A 325 19.70 13.82 -19.42
N LEU A 326 19.59 15.08 -19.90
CA LEU A 326 18.57 16.01 -19.41
C LEU A 326 17.30 15.96 -20.27
N GLY A 327 16.23 15.36 -19.81
CA GLY A 327 15.06 15.20 -20.68
C GLY A 327 13.90 14.55 -19.98
N THR A 328 12.77 14.41 -20.67
CA THR A 328 11.85 13.29 -20.44
C THR A 328 12.21 12.26 -21.49
N ASP A 329 13.05 11.30 -21.13
CA ASP A 329 13.65 10.37 -22.09
C ASP A 329 12.92 9.03 -22.12
N THR A 330 13.00 8.36 -23.27
CA THR A 330 12.55 6.98 -23.44
C THR A 330 13.73 6.11 -23.83
N LEU A 331 14.13 5.21 -22.94
CA LEU A 331 15.28 4.33 -23.11
C LEU A 331 14.81 2.87 -23.19
N TYR A 332 15.33 2.12 -24.16
CA TYR A 332 15.00 0.70 -24.35
C TYR A 332 16.26 -0.11 -24.67
N GLY A 333 16.64 -1.06 -23.82
CA GLY A 333 17.81 -1.92 -24.02
C GLY A 333 17.58 -3.01 -25.08
N ASP A 334 16.46 -3.73 -24.99
CA ASP A 334 16.03 -4.86 -25.84
C ASP A 334 16.67 -6.21 -25.48
N GLU A 335 17.71 -6.69 -26.16
CA GLU A 335 18.37 -7.97 -25.83
C GLU A 335 19.81 -7.71 -25.37
N GLY A 336 20.23 -8.16 -24.20
CA GLY A 336 21.59 -7.91 -23.70
C GLY A 336 21.56 -7.61 -22.21
N ASN A 337 22.74 -7.57 -21.59
CA ASN A 337 22.85 -7.06 -20.24
C ASN A 337 23.19 -5.57 -20.31
N ASP A 338 22.15 -4.74 -20.36
CA ASP A 338 22.25 -3.33 -20.68
C ASP A 338 22.49 -2.48 -19.44
N THR A 339 23.07 -1.30 -19.65
CA THR A 339 23.16 -0.26 -18.62
C THR A 339 22.42 0.97 -19.09
N LEU A 340 21.30 1.27 -18.43
CA LEU A 340 20.40 2.35 -18.78
C LEU A 340 20.36 3.38 -17.65
N VAL A 341 20.59 4.64 -17.99
CA VAL A 341 20.58 5.74 -17.03
C VAL A 341 19.70 6.84 -17.61
N GLY A 342 18.58 7.15 -16.95
CA GLY A 342 17.69 8.24 -17.36
C GLY A 342 18.42 9.57 -17.28
N ASP A 343 18.62 10.03 -16.05
CA ASP A 343 19.17 11.36 -15.78
C ASP A 343 20.61 11.29 -15.21
N THR A 344 21.29 12.43 -15.00
CA THR A 344 22.70 12.40 -14.58
C THR A 344 22.92 11.61 -13.28
N ALA A 345 23.82 10.61 -13.32
CA ALA A 345 24.18 9.78 -12.17
C ALA A 345 24.78 10.57 -10.99
N ASP A 346 25.13 11.85 -11.18
CA ASP A 346 25.52 12.73 -10.08
C ASP A 346 24.26 13.31 -9.40
N GLU A 347 23.74 12.52 -8.47
CA GLU A 347 22.68 12.89 -7.54
C GLU A 347 23.00 14.16 -6.70
N ASN A 348 24.28 14.57 -6.62
CA ASN A 348 24.73 15.79 -5.93
C ASN A 348 24.75 17.03 -6.83
N GLU A 349 24.55 16.86 -8.14
CA GLU A 349 24.48 17.95 -9.09
C GLU A 349 23.17 18.73 -8.88
N VAL A 350 23.13 19.61 -7.89
CA VAL A 350 22.08 20.62 -7.79
C VAL A 350 22.34 21.64 -8.89
N GLU A 351 22.01 21.28 -10.14
CA GLU A 351 22.11 22.22 -11.24
C GLU A 351 21.16 23.40 -10.95
N PRO A 352 21.64 24.65 -10.87
CA PRO A 352 20.86 25.81 -10.42
C PRO A 352 19.67 26.18 -11.33
N GLN A 353 19.41 25.41 -12.38
CA GLN A 353 18.38 25.64 -13.39
C GLN A 353 17.09 24.85 -13.11
N ARG A 354 17.03 24.09 -12.01
CA ARG A 354 15.91 23.25 -11.51
C ARG A 354 14.62 24.03 -11.19
N GLY A 355 13.94 24.45 -12.25
CA GLY A 355 12.59 25.02 -12.22
C GLY A 355 11.76 24.66 -13.44
N LEU A 356 12.14 23.64 -14.20
CA LEU A 356 11.29 23.04 -15.21
C LEU A 356 10.69 21.76 -14.63
N PRO A 357 9.35 21.68 -14.48
CA PRO A 357 8.67 20.41 -14.22
C PRO A 357 8.75 19.51 -15.47
N GLY A 358 9.01 18.21 -15.27
CA GLY A 358 8.95 17.16 -16.32
C GLY A 358 10.31 16.72 -16.84
N MET A 359 11.08 16.00 -16.02
CA MET A 359 12.17 15.13 -16.48
C MET A 359 11.83 13.72 -16.03
N ILE A 360 10.70 13.20 -16.54
CA ILE A 360 10.19 11.87 -16.17
C ILE A 360 10.70 10.92 -17.21
N ASP A 361 11.49 9.94 -16.81
CA ASP A 361 12.06 8.98 -17.73
C ASP A 361 11.23 7.71 -17.78
N PHE A 362 11.24 7.11 -18.98
CA PHE A 362 10.63 5.83 -19.23
C PHE A 362 11.71 4.85 -19.69
N ILE A 363 12.05 3.90 -18.83
CA ILE A 363 13.21 3.03 -19.04
C ILE A 363 12.77 1.56 -19.02
N TRP A 364 13.17 0.82 -20.04
CA TRP A 364 12.95 -0.61 -20.16
C TRP A 364 14.27 -1.32 -20.48
N GLY A 365 14.71 -2.21 -19.60
CA GLY A 365 15.87 -3.07 -19.81
C GLY A 365 15.64 -3.99 -21.00
N GLY A 366 14.66 -4.88 -20.88
CA GLY A 366 14.27 -5.78 -21.96
C GLY A 366 14.56 -7.22 -21.57
N ALA A 367 15.56 -7.85 -22.15
CA ALA A 367 15.93 -9.23 -21.88
C ALA A 367 17.44 -9.35 -21.64
N GLY A 368 17.80 -9.80 -20.44
CA GLY A 368 19.16 -9.94 -19.93
C GLY A 368 19.21 -9.45 -18.49
N ASP A 369 20.39 -9.45 -17.88
CA ASP A 369 20.55 -8.95 -16.50
C ASP A 369 20.96 -7.47 -16.58
N ASP A 370 19.99 -6.57 -16.49
CA ASP A 370 20.13 -5.14 -16.76
C ASP A 370 20.48 -4.32 -15.51
N LEU A 371 21.18 -3.21 -15.72
CA LEU A 371 21.46 -2.20 -14.70
C LEU A 371 20.74 -0.89 -15.04
N ILE A 372 19.76 -0.52 -14.25
CA ILE A 372 18.88 0.62 -14.51
C ILE A 372 18.94 1.64 -13.37
N ASN A 373 19.02 2.93 -13.72
CA ASN A 373 18.92 4.05 -12.79
C ASN A 373 18.05 5.16 -13.39
N GLY A 374 16.92 5.50 -12.75
CA GLY A 374 16.05 6.60 -13.19
C GLY A 374 16.68 7.96 -12.92
N GLY A 375 17.05 8.18 -11.66
CA GLY A 375 17.89 9.29 -11.25
C GLY A 375 17.12 10.36 -10.50
N ARG A 376 16.36 11.21 -11.18
CA ARG A 376 15.60 12.30 -10.55
C ARG A 376 14.24 12.43 -11.19
N SER A 377 13.29 12.89 -10.40
CA SER A 377 11.87 12.99 -10.76
C SER A 377 11.19 11.63 -10.76
N ASN A 378 9.87 11.68 -10.90
CA ASN A 378 9.00 10.51 -10.83
C ASN A 378 9.10 9.64 -12.09
N ASP A 379 10.02 8.69 -12.11
CA ASP A 379 10.34 7.86 -13.27
C ASP A 379 9.47 6.61 -13.36
N THR A 380 9.44 5.97 -14.53
CA THR A 380 8.82 4.65 -14.73
C THR A 380 9.84 3.69 -15.33
N LEU A 381 10.16 2.63 -14.58
CA LEU A 381 11.27 1.73 -14.88
C LEU A 381 10.81 0.29 -14.92
N SER A 382 11.35 -0.49 -15.86
CA SER A 382 11.10 -1.92 -16.02
C SER A 382 12.41 -2.64 -16.28
N GLY A 383 12.76 -3.62 -15.44
CA GLY A 383 13.86 -4.55 -15.70
C GLY A 383 13.58 -5.40 -16.93
N GLY A 384 12.53 -6.23 -16.86
CA GLY A 384 12.10 -7.06 -17.96
C GLY A 384 12.39 -8.54 -17.67
N VAL A 385 13.08 -9.23 -18.58
CA VAL A 385 13.39 -10.65 -18.43
C VAL A 385 14.86 -10.83 -18.08
N GLY A 386 15.15 -11.26 -16.87
CA GLY A 386 16.49 -11.54 -16.38
C GLY A 386 16.61 -11.08 -14.93
N ASN A 387 17.80 -11.20 -14.34
CA ASN A 387 18.00 -10.80 -12.96
C ASN A 387 18.52 -9.37 -12.92
N ASP A 388 17.61 -8.42 -12.80
CA ASP A 388 17.89 -7.01 -13.01
C ASP A 388 18.31 -6.30 -11.71
N THR A 389 19.03 -5.19 -11.86
CA THR A 389 19.29 -4.24 -10.77
C THR A 389 18.69 -2.89 -11.14
N VAL A 390 17.62 -2.50 -10.44
CA VAL A 390 16.87 -1.28 -10.76
C VAL A 390 16.88 -0.33 -9.57
N ARG A 391 17.19 0.95 -9.83
CA ARG A 391 17.16 2.02 -8.84
C ARG A 391 16.25 3.15 -9.35
N GLY A 392 15.21 3.48 -8.60
CA GLY A 392 14.30 4.60 -8.88
C GLY A 392 15.06 5.92 -8.84
N GLY A 393 15.54 6.28 -7.66
CA GLY A 393 16.43 7.41 -7.48
C GLY A 393 15.85 8.46 -6.54
N LYS A 394 15.26 9.52 -7.08
CA LYS A 394 14.70 10.60 -6.25
C LYS A 394 13.32 10.93 -6.73
N GLU A 395 12.53 11.44 -5.79
CA GLU A 395 11.11 11.71 -6.00
C GLU A 395 10.31 10.40 -6.15
N ASP A 396 9.00 10.46 -6.42
CA ASP A 396 8.14 9.27 -6.28
C ASP A 396 8.16 8.42 -7.57
N ASP A 397 8.82 7.27 -7.54
CA ASP A 397 9.10 6.40 -8.68
C ASP A 397 8.13 5.21 -8.81
N LEU A 398 8.05 4.67 -10.02
CA LEU A 398 7.33 3.43 -10.32
C LEU A 398 8.27 2.41 -10.96
N VAL A 399 8.54 1.33 -10.25
CA VAL A 399 9.60 0.36 -10.58
C VAL A 399 9.05 -1.05 -10.70
N TYR A 400 9.38 -1.75 -11.79
CA TYR A 400 9.02 -3.14 -12.03
C TYR A 400 10.26 -4.00 -12.28
N GLY A 401 10.36 -5.15 -11.62
CA GLY A 401 11.34 -6.21 -11.93
C GLY A 401 10.93 -7.01 -13.17
N GLU A 402 9.66 -7.44 -13.20
CA GLU A 402 9.05 -8.34 -14.18
C GLU A 402 9.42 -9.83 -14.00
N VAL A 403 10.39 -10.38 -14.73
CA VAL A 403 10.68 -11.83 -14.71
C VAL A 403 12.16 -12.07 -14.39
N GLY A 404 12.43 -12.59 -13.21
CA GLY A 404 13.77 -12.99 -12.76
C GLY A 404 13.95 -12.70 -11.28
N ASP A 405 15.09 -13.06 -10.71
CA ASP A 405 15.36 -12.73 -9.31
C ASP A 405 15.99 -11.32 -9.26
N ASP A 406 15.20 -10.29 -8.99
CA ASP A 406 15.57 -8.89 -9.15
C ASP A 406 16.07 -8.23 -7.86
N LEU A 407 16.89 -7.18 -8.02
CA LEU A 407 17.35 -6.32 -6.94
C LEU A 407 16.88 -4.88 -7.18
N MET A 408 15.99 -4.39 -6.31
CA MET A 408 15.35 -3.09 -6.51
C MET A 408 15.53 -2.14 -5.32
N TYR A 409 15.62 -0.85 -5.65
CA TYR A 409 15.72 0.28 -4.72
C TYR A 409 14.77 1.39 -5.15
N GLY A 410 13.84 1.82 -4.29
CA GLY A 410 13.09 3.07 -4.51
C GLY A 410 13.96 4.30 -4.30
N ASP A 411 14.83 4.23 -3.28
CA ASP A 411 15.75 5.28 -2.81
C ASP A 411 15.12 6.42 -2.01
N LEU A 412 14.67 7.51 -2.64
CA LEU A 412 14.17 8.70 -1.94
C LEU A 412 12.85 9.15 -2.54
N GLY A 413 11.74 8.82 -1.93
CA GLY A 413 10.44 9.14 -2.51
C GLY A 413 9.38 8.32 -1.83
N ASN A 414 8.12 8.52 -2.21
CA ASN A 414 7.08 7.53 -1.92
C ASN A 414 6.98 6.63 -3.13
N ASP A 415 7.76 5.57 -3.14
CA ASP A 415 7.97 4.74 -4.32
C ASP A 415 6.96 3.59 -4.39
N GLN A 416 6.69 3.16 -5.61
CA GLN A 416 5.93 1.94 -5.86
C GLN A 416 6.81 0.92 -6.57
N LEU A 417 7.11 -0.17 -5.86
CA LEU A 417 8.04 -1.21 -6.30
C LEU A 417 7.32 -2.54 -6.48
N CYS A 418 7.56 -3.19 -7.61
CA CYS A 418 6.84 -4.37 -8.07
C CYS A 418 7.79 -5.45 -8.58
N GLY A 419 8.06 -6.49 -7.78
CA GLY A 419 8.97 -7.59 -8.15
C GLY A 419 8.42 -8.42 -9.31
N ASN A 420 7.18 -8.88 -9.16
CA ASN A 420 6.45 -9.72 -10.13
C ASN A 420 6.85 -11.20 -10.09
N GLU A 421 7.55 -11.75 -11.08
CA GLU A 421 7.90 -13.18 -11.12
C GLU A 421 9.37 -13.40 -10.74
N GLY A 422 9.64 -14.02 -9.59
CA GLY A 422 10.99 -14.39 -9.17
C GLY A 422 11.19 -14.25 -7.66
N ASN A 423 12.39 -14.55 -7.16
CA ASN A 423 12.71 -14.33 -5.75
C ASN A 423 13.42 -12.98 -5.63
N ASP A 424 12.65 -11.95 -5.38
CA ASP A 424 13.11 -10.57 -5.46
C ASP A 424 13.67 -10.08 -4.13
N THR A 425 14.60 -9.14 -4.21
CA THR A 425 15.05 -8.37 -3.05
C THR A 425 14.75 -6.89 -3.28
N ILE A 426 13.81 -6.35 -2.49
CA ILE A 426 13.29 -5.01 -2.70
C ILE A 426 13.52 -4.16 -1.45
N TYR A 427 14.11 -3.00 -1.66
CA TYR A 427 14.26 -1.96 -0.65
C TYR A 427 13.42 -0.75 -1.07
N GLY A 428 12.54 -0.28 -0.17
CA GLY A 428 11.81 0.99 -0.33
C GLY A 428 12.81 2.13 -0.44
N ASP A 429 13.53 2.40 0.65
CA ASP A 429 14.60 3.39 0.65
C ASP A 429 16.01 2.88 0.24
N ILE A 430 16.98 3.79 0.32
CA ILE A 430 18.42 3.54 0.16
C ILE A 430 18.96 2.52 1.19
N ASN A 431 19.63 1.46 0.72
CA ASN A 431 20.27 0.47 1.60
C ASN A 431 21.78 0.70 1.82
N ASP A 432 22.34 1.75 1.23
CA ASP A 432 23.74 2.07 1.37
C ASP A 432 23.95 2.95 2.61
N ASN A 433 25.01 2.68 3.36
CA ASN A 433 25.37 3.43 4.55
C ASN A 433 25.86 4.86 4.20
N GLU A 434 25.43 5.44 3.07
CA GLU A 434 25.71 6.81 2.70
C GLU A 434 24.67 7.74 3.35
N THR A 435 25.18 8.62 4.20
CA THR A 435 24.38 9.50 5.04
C THR A 435 23.84 10.68 4.22
N PHE A 436 22.82 10.45 3.39
CA PHE A 436 22.16 11.55 2.65
C PHE A 436 20.64 11.41 2.51
N SER A 437 19.92 11.08 3.59
CA SER A 437 18.51 11.47 3.66
C SER A 437 18.38 13.00 3.75
N THR A 438 17.41 13.57 3.03
CA THR A 438 16.72 14.72 3.63
C THR A 438 15.23 14.52 3.85
N VAL A 439 14.60 13.51 3.22
CA VAL A 439 13.34 12.88 3.64
C VAL A 439 13.31 11.47 2.99
N PRO A 440 13.25 10.37 3.76
CA PRO A 440 12.77 9.08 3.24
C PRO A 440 11.29 9.21 2.85
N GLY A 441 10.66 8.17 2.32
CA GLY A 441 9.23 8.25 2.02
C GLY A 441 8.45 6.98 2.30
N ARG A 442 7.15 7.08 2.06
CA ARG A 442 6.18 6.04 2.40
C ARG A 442 5.98 5.14 1.21
N ASP A 443 6.64 4.01 1.24
CA ASP A 443 6.74 3.14 0.07
C ASP A 443 5.61 2.12 0.00
N THR A 444 5.30 1.69 -1.22
CA THR A 444 4.43 0.55 -1.50
C THR A 444 5.22 -0.51 -2.25
N ILE A 445 5.50 -1.61 -1.56
CA ILE A 445 6.37 -2.69 -2.03
C ILE A 445 5.54 -3.96 -2.22
N CYS A 446 5.66 -4.56 -3.41
CA CYS A 446 4.93 -5.74 -3.81
C CYS A 446 5.92 -6.78 -4.35
N GLY A 447 6.14 -7.87 -3.63
CA GLY A 447 7.04 -8.96 -4.06
C GLY A 447 6.48 -9.66 -5.29
N GLY A 448 5.26 -10.20 -5.19
CA GLY A 448 4.55 -10.79 -6.31
C GLY A 448 4.54 -12.30 -6.20
N SER A 449 5.38 -13.00 -6.94
CA SER A 449 5.43 -14.46 -6.94
C SER A 449 6.85 -14.97 -6.84
N GLY A 450 7.10 -15.80 -5.84
CA GLY A 450 8.41 -16.30 -5.49
C GLY A 450 8.66 -16.05 -4.02
N SER A 451 9.85 -16.41 -3.51
CA SER A 451 10.17 -16.22 -2.10
C SER A 451 10.93 -14.91 -1.93
N ASP A 452 10.21 -13.84 -1.65
CA ASP A 452 10.70 -12.47 -1.71
C ASP A 452 11.26 -11.98 -0.38
N LEU A 453 12.16 -11.00 -0.48
CA LEU A 453 12.78 -10.31 0.65
C LEU A 453 12.53 -8.81 0.53
N LEU A 454 11.63 -8.29 1.38
CA LEU A 454 11.12 -6.93 1.30
C LEU A 454 11.56 -6.12 2.53
N PHE A 455 12.04 -4.89 2.29
CA PHE A 455 12.44 -3.94 3.33
C PHE A 455 11.77 -2.59 3.08
N GLY A 456 10.90 -2.13 3.98
CA GLY A 456 10.34 -0.78 3.97
C GLY A 456 11.42 0.27 4.27
N ASN A 457 12.08 0.07 5.41
CA ASN A 457 13.16 0.90 5.98
C ASN A 457 12.66 2.04 6.88
N GLU A 458 12.63 3.30 6.43
CA GLU A 458 12.16 4.42 7.25
C GLU A 458 10.74 4.85 6.83
N ASP A 459 10.02 5.55 7.71
CA ASP A 459 8.66 6.06 7.46
C ASP A 459 7.58 4.96 7.46
N ASN A 460 6.34 5.30 7.10
CA ASN A 460 5.18 4.43 7.26
C ASN A 460 4.89 3.71 5.94
N ASP A 461 5.41 2.49 5.86
CA ASP A 461 5.47 1.71 4.63
C ASP A 461 4.35 0.71 4.50
N ARG A 462 4.24 0.20 3.28
CA ARG A 462 3.28 -0.80 2.91
C ARG A 462 3.95 -1.92 2.13
N LEU A 463 3.95 -3.12 2.70
CA LEU A 463 4.62 -4.30 2.14
C LEU A 463 3.63 -5.44 1.90
N CYS A 464 3.70 -6.03 0.72
CA CYS A 464 2.91 -7.19 0.30
C CYS A 464 3.85 -8.27 -0.27
N GLY A 465 3.90 -9.43 0.39
CA GLY A 465 4.73 -10.57 -0.03
C GLY A 465 4.25 -11.15 -1.36
N GLY A 466 3.00 -11.62 -1.37
CA GLY A 466 2.35 -12.12 -2.57
C GLY A 466 2.16 -13.63 -2.50
N THR A 467 2.85 -14.38 -3.36
CA THR A 467 2.73 -15.84 -3.39
C THR A 467 4.06 -16.52 -3.12
N GLU A 468 4.00 -17.63 -2.39
CA GLU A 468 5.14 -18.39 -1.86
C GLU A 468 5.64 -17.79 -0.54
N SER A 469 6.85 -18.13 -0.07
CA SER A 469 7.25 -17.86 1.31
C SER A 469 8.11 -16.61 1.39
N ASP A 470 7.53 -15.54 1.91
CA ASP A 470 8.15 -14.22 1.90
C ASP A 470 8.74 -13.82 3.26
N THR A 471 9.66 -12.86 3.23
CA THR A 471 10.20 -12.22 4.42
C THR A 471 10.07 -10.71 4.30
N LEU A 472 9.25 -10.12 5.18
CA LEU A 472 8.94 -8.69 5.18
C LEU A 472 9.51 -8.03 6.44
N TYR A 473 10.26 -6.96 6.25
CA TYR A 473 10.77 -6.07 7.28
C TYR A 473 10.14 -4.69 7.10
N GLY A 474 9.27 -4.27 8.03
CA GLY A 474 8.66 -2.94 8.04
C GLY A 474 9.74 -1.87 8.20
N GLY A 475 10.42 -1.88 9.34
CA GLY A 475 11.56 -1.01 9.61
C GLY A 475 11.26 -0.03 10.74
N LEU A 476 11.40 1.26 10.50
CA LEU A 476 11.07 2.34 11.44
C LEU A 476 9.80 3.03 10.96
N GLY A 477 8.67 2.86 11.64
CA GLY A 477 7.43 3.36 11.05
C GLY A 477 6.18 3.07 11.87
N GLU A 478 5.02 3.33 11.27
CA GLU A 478 3.82 2.55 11.56
C GLU A 478 3.44 1.89 10.24
N ASP A 479 3.87 0.65 10.08
CA ASP A 479 3.87 -0.05 8.80
C ASP A 479 2.64 -0.93 8.62
N THR A 480 2.36 -1.28 7.37
CA THR A 480 1.33 -2.27 7.03
C THR A 480 1.95 -3.41 6.25
N LEU A 481 1.96 -4.61 6.84
CA LEU A 481 2.56 -5.82 6.27
C LEU A 481 1.47 -6.86 5.97
N ALA A 482 1.48 -7.38 4.74
CA ALA A 482 0.63 -8.48 4.30
C ALA A 482 1.48 -9.60 3.69
N GLY A 483 1.52 -10.78 4.33
CA GLY A 483 2.20 -11.97 3.76
C GLY A 483 1.49 -12.55 2.54
N GLU A 484 0.15 -12.51 2.57
CA GLU A 484 -0.75 -13.04 1.52
C GLU A 484 -0.79 -14.58 1.42
N LEU A 485 -0.14 -15.20 0.43
CA LEU A 485 -0.22 -16.65 0.19
C LEU A 485 1.14 -17.30 0.44
N GLY A 486 1.39 -17.86 1.61
CA GLY A 486 2.74 -18.27 1.92
C GLY A 486 2.91 -18.85 3.30
N ASP A 487 4.09 -19.39 3.56
CA ASP A 487 4.53 -19.52 4.96
C ASP A 487 5.49 -18.35 5.21
N ASP A 488 4.98 -17.25 5.77
CA ASP A 488 5.69 -15.96 5.76
C ASP A 488 6.41 -15.64 7.07
N TRP A 489 7.39 -14.74 6.97
CA TRP A 489 8.12 -14.15 8.10
C TRP A 489 7.88 -12.65 8.13
N LEU A 490 7.22 -12.17 9.18
CA LEU A 490 6.71 -10.80 9.26
C LEU A 490 7.34 -10.08 10.45
N PHE A 491 8.22 -9.13 10.15
CA PHE A 491 8.91 -8.27 11.11
C PHE A 491 8.32 -6.87 11.02
N GLY A 492 7.46 -6.49 11.97
CA GLY A 492 7.00 -5.10 12.09
C GLY A 492 8.15 -4.14 12.42
N ASP A 493 9.13 -4.63 13.19
CA ASP A 493 10.28 -3.85 13.68
C ASP A 493 9.85 -2.65 14.54
N GLU A 494 10.49 -1.47 14.43
CA GLU A 494 10.18 -0.35 15.32
C GLU A 494 8.91 0.39 14.86
N GLY A 495 7.82 0.25 15.58
CA GLY A 495 6.56 0.83 15.14
C GLY A 495 5.33 0.32 15.87
N ASN A 496 4.17 0.89 15.56
CA ASN A 496 2.90 0.21 15.88
C ASN A 496 2.31 -0.28 14.56
N ASP A 497 2.66 -1.49 14.19
CA ASP A 497 2.41 -1.97 12.83
C ASP A 497 1.08 -2.71 12.72
N LEU A 498 0.51 -2.74 11.52
CA LEU A 498 -0.63 -3.56 11.17
C LEU A 498 -0.15 -4.75 10.33
N ILE A 499 -0.30 -5.97 10.85
CA ILE A 499 0.28 -7.17 10.24
C ILE A 499 -0.80 -8.23 9.97
N SER A 500 -0.82 -8.77 8.75
CA SER A 500 -1.62 -9.92 8.33
C SER A 500 -0.73 -10.98 7.71
N GLY A 501 -0.89 -12.22 8.16
CA GLY A 501 -0.19 -13.38 7.60
C GLY A 501 -0.83 -13.87 6.31
N GLY A 502 -2.16 -13.85 6.24
CA GLY A 502 -2.89 -14.40 5.12
C GLY A 502 -3.05 -15.91 5.24
N SER A 503 -2.61 -16.65 4.23
CA SER A 503 -2.80 -18.09 4.10
C SER A 503 -1.48 -18.85 4.13
N GLY A 504 -1.25 -19.56 5.22
CA GLY A 504 -0.24 -20.61 5.33
C GLY A 504 0.25 -20.64 6.77
N SER A 505 1.51 -21.03 7.00
CA SER A 505 2.09 -21.14 8.34
C SER A 505 3.00 -19.96 8.65
N ASP A 506 2.38 -18.87 9.10
CA ASP A 506 3.04 -17.57 9.23
C ASP A 506 3.72 -17.38 10.57
N ARG A 507 4.73 -16.50 10.58
CA ARG A 507 5.52 -16.16 11.76
C ARG A 507 5.54 -14.65 11.96
N PHE A 508 4.85 -14.22 13.01
CA PHE A 508 4.84 -12.83 13.46
C PHE A 508 5.96 -12.65 14.48
N ILE A 509 6.97 -11.84 14.15
CA ILE A 509 8.19 -11.74 14.96
C ILE A 509 8.06 -10.61 15.96
N LEU A 510 8.20 -10.92 17.25
CA LEU A 510 8.15 -9.93 18.32
C LEU A 510 9.52 -9.77 19.00
N PHE A 511 9.95 -8.53 19.13
CA PHE A 511 11.10 -8.15 19.95
C PHE A 511 10.66 -7.32 21.16
N SER A 512 11.54 -7.19 22.15
CA SER A 512 11.35 -6.18 23.20
C SER A 512 11.66 -4.80 22.61
N ASP A 513 10.88 -3.78 22.99
CA ASP A 513 11.11 -2.39 22.57
C ASP A 513 10.91 -2.11 21.07
N SER A 514 10.21 -2.99 20.34
CA SER A 514 9.81 -2.79 18.93
C SER A 514 8.56 -1.90 18.81
N GLY A 515 7.62 -2.01 19.75
CA GLY A 515 6.41 -1.18 19.77
C GLY A 515 5.21 -2.03 20.09
N THR A 516 4.03 -1.73 19.54
CA THR A 516 2.81 -2.52 19.78
C THR A 516 2.10 -2.84 18.48
N ASP A 517 2.36 -4.04 17.98
CA ASP A 517 1.86 -4.48 16.68
C ASP A 517 0.43 -4.99 16.81
N THR A 518 -0.38 -4.78 15.78
CA THR A 518 -1.72 -5.34 15.65
C THR A 518 -1.71 -6.46 14.63
N ILE A 519 -1.87 -7.69 15.09
CA ILE A 519 -1.96 -8.89 14.25
C ILE A 519 -3.44 -9.18 13.97
N GLN A 520 -3.83 -9.07 12.71
CA GLN A 520 -5.24 -9.01 12.32
C GLN A 520 -5.91 -10.39 12.17
N ASP A 521 -5.19 -11.39 11.67
CA ASP A 521 -5.77 -12.62 11.14
C ASP A 521 -5.13 -13.92 11.65
N PHE A 522 -4.43 -13.85 12.79
CA PHE A 522 -3.72 -14.97 13.40
C PHE A 522 -4.55 -16.27 13.43
N GLN A 523 -4.07 -17.31 12.75
CA GLN A 523 -4.72 -18.61 12.64
C GLN A 523 -4.22 -19.59 13.70
N LEU A 524 -5.06 -19.86 14.70
CA LEU A 524 -4.75 -20.79 15.78
C LEU A 524 -4.37 -22.19 15.27
N GLY A 525 -3.16 -22.63 15.63
CA GLY A 525 -2.65 -23.97 15.31
C GLY A 525 -2.02 -24.10 13.92
N THR A 526 -2.03 -23.02 13.13
CA THR A 526 -1.28 -22.88 11.88
C THR A 526 -0.14 -21.89 12.07
N ASP A 527 -0.45 -20.71 12.60
CA ASP A 527 0.50 -19.60 12.74
C ASP A 527 1.24 -19.64 14.07
N PHE A 528 2.34 -18.88 14.12
CA PHE A 528 3.19 -18.78 15.28
C PHE A 528 3.58 -17.34 15.60
N ILE A 529 3.55 -17.01 16.89
CA ILE A 529 4.26 -15.83 17.41
C ILE A 529 5.71 -16.24 17.66
N ALA A 530 6.65 -15.65 16.93
CA ALA A 530 8.07 -15.95 17.10
C ALA A 530 8.73 -14.91 18.02
N LEU A 531 9.29 -15.38 19.12
CA LEU A 531 9.86 -14.53 20.16
C LEU A 531 11.36 -14.32 19.93
N GLY A 532 11.73 -13.11 19.52
CA GLY A 532 13.09 -12.67 19.27
C GLY A 532 13.77 -12.07 20.51
N GLY A 533 15.04 -11.68 20.38
CA GLY A 533 15.75 -10.92 21.44
C GLY A 533 16.00 -11.69 22.75
N GLY A 534 15.82 -13.01 22.74
CA GLY A 534 15.92 -13.86 23.95
C GLY A 534 14.65 -13.91 24.79
N LEU A 535 13.53 -13.38 24.29
CA LEU A 535 12.21 -13.55 24.89
C LEU A 535 11.80 -15.02 24.91
N SER A 536 11.06 -15.41 25.93
CA SER A 536 10.43 -16.71 26.04
C SER A 536 8.97 -16.58 26.47
N PHE A 537 8.18 -17.64 26.24
CA PHE A 537 6.77 -17.65 26.62
C PHE A 537 6.57 -17.36 28.13
N ASP A 538 7.49 -17.81 28.98
CA ASP A 538 7.45 -17.60 30.43
C ASP A 538 7.64 -16.13 30.83
N ASP A 539 8.19 -15.28 29.95
CA ASP A 539 8.38 -13.85 30.18
C ASP A 539 7.10 -13.04 29.89
N LEU A 540 6.14 -13.62 29.18
CA LEU A 540 4.96 -12.92 28.66
C LEU A 540 3.79 -12.90 29.66
N THR A 541 3.09 -11.78 29.69
CA THR A 541 1.76 -11.65 30.28
C THR A 541 0.72 -11.55 29.18
N LEU A 542 -0.20 -12.50 29.14
CA LEU A 542 -1.32 -12.54 28.23
C LEU A 542 -2.57 -12.03 28.94
N SER A 543 -3.25 -11.04 28.36
CA SER A 543 -4.48 -10.48 28.92
C SER A 543 -5.57 -10.34 27.86
N GLN A 544 -6.81 -10.62 28.25
CA GLN A 544 -7.96 -10.41 27.37
C GLN A 544 -8.37 -8.93 27.43
N SER A 545 -8.50 -8.29 26.27
CA SER A 545 -9.14 -6.98 26.12
C SER A 545 -10.27 -7.13 25.11
N GLY A 546 -11.44 -7.42 25.63
CA GLY A 546 -12.58 -7.74 24.80
C GLY A 546 -12.41 -8.98 23.93
N THR A 547 -12.56 -8.88 22.60
CA THR A 547 -12.32 -10.05 21.73
C THR A 547 -10.85 -10.26 21.41
N THR A 548 -9.97 -9.32 21.76
CA THR A 548 -8.55 -9.38 21.44
C THR A 548 -7.71 -9.88 22.61
N THR A 549 -6.61 -10.54 22.28
CA THR A 549 -5.56 -10.87 23.24
C THR A 549 -4.44 -9.86 23.15
N VAL A 550 -4.09 -9.25 24.27
CA VAL A 550 -2.90 -8.40 24.40
C VAL A 550 -1.75 -9.22 24.98
N ILE A 551 -0.64 -9.26 24.25
CA ILE A 551 0.64 -9.85 24.66
C ILE A 551 1.50 -8.73 25.23
N SER A 552 2.07 -8.93 26.41
CA SER A 552 2.88 -7.92 27.09
C SER A 552 4.12 -8.50 27.75
N LEU A 553 5.18 -7.72 27.81
CA LEU A 553 6.36 -7.96 28.65
C LEU A 553 6.36 -6.95 29.80
N ASP A 554 6.24 -7.44 31.04
CA ASP A 554 6.01 -6.60 32.22
C ASP A 554 4.81 -5.62 32.05
N SER A 555 5.08 -4.35 31.76
CA SER A 555 4.07 -3.29 31.56
C SER A 555 3.99 -2.79 30.12
N GLN A 556 4.81 -3.33 29.22
CA GLN A 556 4.88 -2.94 27.82
C GLN A 556 4.05 -3.91 26.99
N GLN A 557 3.16 -3.37 26.15
CA GLN A 557 2.46 -4.16 25.15
C GLN A 557 3.44 -4.45 24.01
N LEU A 558 3.42 -5.69 23.52
CA LEU A 558 4.23 -6.12 22.38
C LEU A 558 3.33 -6.35 21.16
N ALA A 559 2.17 -6.97 21.35
CA ALA A 559 1.24 -7.23 20.27
C ALA A 559 -0.21 -7.32 20.76
N ILE A 560 -1.13 -7.02 19.86
CA ILE A 560 -2.57 -7.19 19.99
C ILE A 560 -3.00 -8.19 18.92
N LEU A 561 -3.53 -9.34 19.33
CA LEU A 561 -4.07 -10.35 18.42
C LEU A 561 -5.58 -10.17 18.35
N ASN A 562 -6.07 -9.77 17.19
CA ASN A 562 -7.48 -9.58 16.97
C ASN A 562 -8.21 -10.91 16.98
N ASP A 563 -9.39 -10.93 17.62
CA ASP A 563 -10.31 -12.08 17.61
C ASP A 563 -9.75 -13.41 18.15
N ILE A 564 -8.67 -13.32 18.92
CA ILE A 564 -8.07 -14.43 19.64
C ILE A 564 -8.40 -14.32 21.12
N GLN A 565 -8.93 -15.41 21.66
CA GLN A 565 -9.12 -15.57 23.09
C GLN A 565 -7.82 -16.03 23.76
N VAL A 566 -7.48 -15.41 24.88
CA VAL A 566 -6.30 -15.74 25.70
C VAL A 566 -6.25 -17.22 26.05
N THR A 567 -7.42 -17.82 26.29
CA THR A 567 -7.53 -19.23 26.67
C THR A 567 -7.25 -20.21 25.53
N ALA A 568 -7.25 -19.74 24.29
CA ALA A 568 -6.92 -20.53 23.11
C ALA A 568 -5.41 -20.55 22.83
N LEU A 569 -4.66 -19.56 23.31
CA LEU A 569 -3.22 -19.50 23.19
C LEU A 569 -2.55 -20.40 24.23
N THR A 570 -1.56 -21.16 23.78
CA THR A 570 -0.72 -21.99 24.64
C THR A 570 0.74 -21.83 24.22
N GLU A 571 1.67 -22.40 24.98
CA GLU A 571 3.11 -22.38 24.63
C GLU A 571 3.37 -22.85 23.18
N SER A 572 2.55 -23.73 22.61
CA SER A 572 2.72 -24.18 21.21
C SER A 572 2.32 -23.15 20.15
N SER A 573 1.62 -22.08 20.53
CA SER A 573 1.35 -20.92 19.66
C SER A 573 2.59 -20.02 19.53
N PHE A 574 3.63 -20.29 20.32
CA PHE A 574 4.85 -19.51 20.37
C PHE A 574 6.04 -20.36 19.95
N ILE A 575 6.99 -19.75 19.25
CA ILE A 575 8.28 -20.37 18.91
C ILE A 575 9.41 -19.44 19.33
N ALA A 576 10.57 -20.01 19.66
CA ALA A 576 11.77 -19.21 19.87
C ALA A 576 12.33 -18.81 18.51
N PHE A 577 12.56 -17.51 18.31
CA PHE A 577 13.32 -17.01 17.17
C PHE A 577 14.78 -16.80 17.58
N VAL A 578 15.68 -17.46 16.86
CA VAL A 578 17.12 -17.24 17.00
C VAL A 578 17.60 -16.70 15.66
N GLY A 579 17.59 -15.36 15.57
CA GLY A 579 18.13 -14.62 14.42
C GLY A 579 19.61 -14.90 14.17
#